data_AF-A0A948X5C0-F1
#
_entry.id   AF-A0A948X5C0-F1
#
_cell.length_a   1.000
_cell.length_b   1.000
_cell.length_c   1.000
_cell.angle_alpha   90.00
_cell.angle_beta   90.00
_cell.angle_gamma   90.00
#
_symmetry.space_group_name_H-M   'P 1'
#
loop_
_entity.id
_entity.type
_entity.pdbx_description
1 polymer ?
#
loop_
_entity_poly.entity_id
_entity_poly.type
_entity_poly.pdbx_seq_one_letter_code
_entity_poly.pdbx_strand_id
1 'polypeptide(L)'
;MRRAALGCALLLALAWPAWAEEQVGPEETAPAASISKAPLAEYAFNKPEVLTAQLLWGVAHGARLLALACAGSGQHAAAEAWVDWREREQPQILAAGRLLGRHYFGSEEISPAVISAALGLKPALDLPPEALGPACETLAQALAQPRYDLSRFHAMTLELLQRGGKTNSLEVLK
;
A
#
# COMPACT_ATOMS: atom_id res chain seq x y z
N MET A 1 23.62 50.52 32.59
CA MET A 1 23.65 51.86 31.95
C MET A 1 23.75 51.62 30.44
N ARG A 2 22.71 51.94 29.65
CA ARG A 2 22.68 53.07 28.67
C ARG A 2 23.86 52.98 27.66
N ARG A 3 23.73 52.88 26.33
CA ARG A 3 22.77 53.41 25.34
C ARG A 3 23.12 52.91 23.92
N ALA A 4 22.08 52.73 23.08
CA ALA A 4 21.88 53.23 21.70
C ALA A 4 22.98 53.03 20.63
N ALA A 5 22.75 52.27 19.55
CA ALA A 5 21.97 52.58 18.33
C ALA A 5 22.67 53.54 17.35
N LEU A 6 23.03 53.02 16.17
CA LEU A 6 23.26 53.67 14.86
C LEU A 6 23.69 52.52 13.93
N GLY A 7 23.00 52.11 12.87
CA GLY A 7 22.28 52.91 11.90
C GLY A 7 23.21 53.23 10.73
N CYS A 8 23.43 52.29 9.82
CA CYS A 8 23.93 52.59 8.47
C CYS A 8 23.54 51.47 7.50
N ALA A 9 22.47 51.74 6.75
CA ALA A 9 22.16 51.02 5.53
C ALA A 9 23.14 51.49 4.45
N LEU A 10 23.86 50.57 3.83
CA LEU A 10 24.58 50.79 2.59
C LEU A 10 24.24 49.65 1.64
N LEU A 11 23.34 49.95 0.72
CA LEU A 11 23.06 49.17 -0.48
C LEU A 11 24.26 49.31 -1.43
N LEU A 12 24.94 48.20 -1.71
CA LEU A 12 25.86 48.07 -2.83
C LEU A 12 25.44 46.86 -3.65
N ALA A 13 24.68 47.13 -4.71
CA ALA A 13 24.48 46.23 -5.82
C ALA A 13 25.67 46.40 -6.78
N LEU A 14 26.59 45.44 -6.83
CA LEU A 14 27.54 45.29 -7.94
C LEU A 14 27.87 43.82 -8.17
N ALA A 15 27.53 43.38 -9.39
CA ALA A 15 28.22 42.38 -10.21
C ALA A 15 28.58 41.04 -9.55
N TRP A 16 27.65 40.08 -9.66
CA TRP A 16 27.97 38.67 -9.49
C TRP A 16 28.76 38.17 -10.70
N PRO A 17 29.94 37.54 -10.51
CA PRO A 17 30.74 37.07 -11.62
C PRO A 17 30.17 35.80 -12.25
N ALA A 18 30.57 35.65 -13.51
CA ALA A 18 30.39 34.53 -14.40
C ALA A 18 30.38 33.17 -13.68
N TRP A 19 29.35 32.39 -14.00
CA TRP A 19 29.24 31.00 -13.61
C TRP A 19 30.40 30.23 -14.19
N ALA A 20 31.14 29.55 -13.31
CA ALA A 20 32.06 28.50 -13.69
C ALA A 20 31.23 27.35 -14.29
N GLU A 21 31.42 27.11 -15.58
CA GLU A 21 31.03 25.90 -16.27
C GLU A 21 31.86 24.73 -15.72
N GLU A 22 31.40 24.12 -14.63
CA GLU A 22 31.81 22.77 -14.26
C GLU A 22 31.00 21.80 -15.13
N GLN A 23 31.66 21.26 -16.14
CA GLN A 23 31.16 20.24 -17.05
C GLN A 23 30.78 18.97 -16.28
N VAL A 24 29.49 18.83 -15.94
CA VAL A 24 28.91 17.54 -15.52
C VAL A 24 28.74 16.71 -16.79
N GLY A 25 29.61 15.71 -16.94
CA GLY A 25 29.53 14.69 -17.98
C GLY A 25 28.18 13.97 -17.96
N PRO A 26 27.80 13.26 -19.04
CA PRO A 26 26.48 12.67 -19.16
C PRO A 26 26.31 11.59 -18.10
N GLU A 27 25.60 11.93 -17.02
CA GLU A 27 25.04 10.97 -16.09
C GLU A 27 24.07 10.12 -16.90
N GLU A 28 24.47 8.88 -17.10
CA GLU A 28 23.70 7.79 -17.69
C GLU A 28 22.37 7.69 -16.94
N THR A 29 21.38 8.41 -17.44
CA THR A 29 20.00 8.35 -16.97
C THR A 29 19.53 6.92 -17.13
N ALA A 30 19.58 6.16 -16.04
CA ALA A 30 18.82 4.93 -15.89
C ALA A 30 17.38 5.23 -16.36
N PRO A 31 16.82 4.44 -17.28
CA PRO A 31 15.52 4.76 -17.84
C PRO A 31 14.52 4.79 -16.70
N ALA A 32 13.90 5.95 -16.48
CA ALA A 32 12.68 6.06 -15.71
C ALA A 32 11.73 5.02 -16.29
N ALA A 33 11.45 3.97 -15.51
CA ALA A 33 10.50 2.94 -15.87
C ALA A 33 9.22 3.65 -16.33
N SER A 34 9.01 3.64 -17.64
CA SER A 34 7.78 4.05 -18.28
C SER A 34 6.70 3.18 -17.65
N ILE A 35 5.94 3.75 -16.70
CA ILE A 35 4.67 3.17 -16.29
C ILE A 35 3.77 3.38 -17.50
N SER A 36 3.90 2.48 -18.47
CA SER A 36 2.97 2.37 -19.58
C SER A 36 1.59 2.27 -18.96
N LYS A 37 0.78 3.30 -19.16
CA LYS A 37 -0.63 3.32 -18.76
C LYS A 37 -1.24 2.03 -19.29
N ALA A 38 -1.53 1.10 -18.39
CA ALA A 38 -2.12 -0.17 -18.76
C ALA A 38 -3.36 0.12 -19.62
N PRO A 39 -3.57 -0.61 -20.74
CA PRO A 39 -4.78 -0.45 -21.53
C PRO A 39 -5.97 -0.52 -20.59
N LEU A 40 -6.91 0.42 -20.73
CA LEU A 40 -8.09 0.56 -19.85
C LEU A 40 -8.57 -0.82 -19.44
N ALA A 41 -8.26 -1.18 -18.19
CA ALA A 41 -8.40 -2.54 -17.74
C ALA A 41 -9.85 -2.93 -17.96
N GLU A 42 -10.07 -3.92 -18.83
CA GLU A 42 -11.28 -4.70 -18.85
C GLU A 42 -11.71 -4.92 -17.39
N TYR A 43 -12.89 -4.43 -17.02
CA TYR A 43 -13.30 -4.25 -15.62
C TYR A 43 -12.95 -5.49 -14.80
N ALA A 44 -12.27 -5.33 -13.67
CA ALA A 44 -11.74 -6.42 -12.85
C ALA A 44 -12.80 -7.48 -12.43
N PHE A 45 -14.09 -7.13 -12.53
CA PHE A 45 -15.21 -8.07 -12.36
C PHE A 45 -15.17 -9.26 -13.33
N ASN A 46 -14.56 -9.12 -14.50
CA ASN A 46 -14.38 -10.23 -15.46
C ASN A 46 -13.18 -11.12 -15.10
N LYS A 47 -12.42 -10.79 -14.05
CA LYS A 47 -11.22 -11.51 -13.62
C LYS A 47 -11.33 -11.87 -12.12
N PRO A 48 -12.11 -12.90 -11.77
CA PRO A 48 -12.35 -13.31 -10.38
C PRO A 48 -11.08 -13.50 -9.55
N GLU A 49 -10.01 -14.01 -10.16
CA GLU A 49 -8.69 -14.18 -9.52
C GLU A 49 -8.08 -12.84 -9.12
N VAL A 50 -8.13 -11.84 -10.00
CA VAL A 50 -7.60 -10.49 -9.73
C VAL A 50 -8.38 -9.84 -8.60
N LEU A 51 -9.72 -9.91 -8.65
CA LEU A 51 -10.57 -9.35 -7.60
C LEU A 51 -10.35 -10.06 -6.25
N THR A 52 -10.19 -11.38 -6.24
CA THR A 52 -9.88 -12.15 -5.04
C THR A 52 -8.53 -11.72 -4.44
N ALA A 53 -7.50 -11.56 -5.27
CA ALA A 53 -6.20 -11.08 -4.83
C ALA A 53 -6.25 -9.66 -4.25
N GLN A 54 -7.06 -8.75 -4.83
CA GLN A 54 -7.26 -7.40 -4.29
C GLN A 54 -7.88 -7.43 -2.89
N LEU A 55 -8.93 -8.23 -2.70
CA LEU A 55 -9.60 -8.36 -1.41
C LEU A 55 -8.66 -8.93 -0.35
N LEU A 56 -7.94 -10.00 -0.69
CA LEU A 56 -6.92 -10.59 0.17
C LEU A 56 -5.83 -9.57 0.55
N TRP A 57 -5.33 -8.82 -0.44
CA TRP A 57 -4.36 -7.76 -0.22
C TRP A 57 -4.89 -6.68 0.73
N GLY A 58 -6.15 -6.28 0.57
CA GLY A 58 -6.81 -5.33 1.47
C GLY A 58 -6.87 -5.82 2.92
N VAL A 59 -7.20 -7.10 3.14
CA VAL A 59 -7.21 -7.72 4.47
C VAL A 59 -5.81 -7.68 5.09
N ALA A 60 -4.79 -8.14 4.35
CA ALA A 60 -3.41 -8.16 4.83
C ALA A 60 -2.86 -6.76 5.12
N HIS A 61 -3.16 -5.79 4.25
CA HIS A 61 -2.80 -4.39 4.42
C HIS A 61 -3.47 -3.78 5.67
N GLY A 62 -4.77 -4.00 5.85
CA GLY A 62 -5.50 -3.52 7.02
C GLY A 62 -4.94 -4.08 8.34
N ALA A 63 -4.68 -5.40 8.39
CA ALA A 63 -4.06 -6.03 9.55
C ALA A 63 -2.68 -5.42 9.87
N ARG A 64 -1.85 -5.16 8.84
CA ARG A 64 -0.56 -4.49 8.99
C ARG A 64 -0.72 -3.07 9.55
N LEU A 65 -1.65 -2.27 9.03
CA LEU A 65 -1.82 -0.90 9.51
C LEU A 65 -2.26 -0.86 10.98
N LEU A 66 -3.16 -1.76 11.39
CA LEU A 66 -3.57 -1.86 12.78
C LEU A 66 -2.40 -2.29 13.68
N ALA A 67 -1.63 -3.29 13.28
CA ALA A 67 -0.45 -3.73 14.02
C ALA A 67 0.59 -2.59 14.22
N LEU A 68 0.84 -1.79 13.19
CA LEU A 68 1.72 -0.63 13.28
C LEU A 68 1.17 0.45 14.22
N ALA A 69 -0.14 0.71 14.18
CA ALA A 69 -0.78 1.64 15.09
C ALA A 69 -0.70 1.16 16.55
N CYS A 70 -0.94 -0.14 16.80
CA CYS A 70 -0.79 -0.75 18.12
C CYS A 70 0.66 -0.67 18.64
N ALA A 71 1.65 -0.95 17.79
CA ALA A 71 3.06 -0.80 18.16
C ALA A 71 3.40 0.65 18.53
N GLY A 72 2.91 1.62 17.74
CA GLY A 72 3.09 3.05 18.00
C GLY A 72 2.44 3.54 19.30
N SER A 73 1.41 2.83 19.80
CA SER A 73 0.76 3.13 21.07
C SER A 73 1.30 2.29 22.25
N GLY A 74 2.41 1.57 22.08
CA GLY A 74 3.03 0.74 23.12
C GLY A 74 2.38 -0.64 23.33
N GLN A 75 1.42 -1.05 22.49
CA GLN A 75 0.72 -2.34 22.57
C GLN A 75 1.45 -3.41 21.76
N HIS A 76 2.69 -3.72 22.16
CA HIS A 76 3.60 -4.59 21.40
C HIS A 76 3.08 -6.03 21.21
N ALA A 77 2.35 -6.59 22.17
CA ALA A 77 1.76 -7.93 22.05
C ALA A 77 0.81 -8.06 20.83
N ALA A 78 0.09 -6.98 20.48
CA ALA A 78 -0.75 -6.98 19.29
C ALA A 78 0.09 -7.00 18.00
N ALA A 79 1.22 -6.28 17.98
CA ALA A 79 2.14 -6.28 16.86
C ALA A 79 2.83 -7.65 16.68
N GLU A 80 3.21 -8.31 17.78
CA GLU A 80 3.75 -9.67 17.77
C GLU A 80 2.74 -10.68 17.20
N ALA A 81 1.48 -10.62 17.65
CA ALA A 81 0.42 -11.48 17.10
C ALA A 81 0.23 -11.29 15.59
N TRP A 82 0.40 -10.06 15.09
CA TRP A 82 0.41 -9.80 13.65
C TRP A 82 1.64 -10.37 12.95
N VAL A 83 2.84 -10.31 13.55
CA VAL A 83 4.05 -10.94 12.98
C VAL A 83 3.83 -12.43 12.80
N ASP A 84 3.38 -13.12 13.85
CA ASP A 84 3.10 -14.56 13.82
C ASP A 84 2.05 -14.92 12.76
N TRP A 85 0.98 -14.13 12.66
CA TRP A 85 -0.03 -14.32 11.64
C TRP A 85 0.52 -14.09 10.24
N ARG A 86 1.26 -13.00 10.02
CA ARG A 86 1.82 -12.65 8.71
C ARG A 86 2.78 -13.71 8.22
N GLU A 87 3.58 -14.31 9.10
CA GLU A 87 4.51 -15.39 8.73
C GLU A 87 3.77 -16.64 8.23
N ARG A 88 2.69 -17.04 8.91
CA ARG A 88 1.84 -18.16 8.45
C ARG A 88 1.17 -17.86 7.10
N GLU A 89 0.68 -16.63 6.92
CA GLU A 89 -0.07 -16.23 5.72
C GLU A 89 0.82 -15.72 4.58
N GLN A 90 2.14 -15.62 4.81
CA GLN A 90 3.10 -15.04 3.86
C GLN A 90 3.00 -15.62 2.45
N PRO A 91 2.87 -16.94 2.23
CA PRO A 91 2.75 -17.50 0.89
C PRO A 91 1.59 -16.91 0.10
N GLN A 92 0.43 -16.70 0.73
CA GLN A 92 -0.76 -16.14 0.09
C GLN A 92 -0.63 -14.65 -0.18
N ILE A 93 -0.05 -13.90 0.76
CA ILE A 93 0.22 -12.46 0.57
C ILE A 93 1.17 -12.26 -0.61
N LEU A 94 2.23 -13.05 -0.70
CA LEU A 94 3.18 -12.97 -1.81
C LEU A 94 2.56 -13.39 -3.15
N ALA A 95 1.73 -14.44 -3.17
CA ALA A 95 1.03 -14.87 -4.37
C ALA A 95 0.08 -13.77 -4.90
N ALA A 96 -0.72 -13.16 -4.01
CA ALA A 96 -1.56 -12.04 -4.36
C ALA A 96 -0.75 -10.84 -4.87
N GLY A 97 0.35 -10.50 -4.18
CA GLY A 97 1.24 -9.41 -4.60
C GLY A 97 1.80 -9.60 -6.01
N ARG A 98 2.32 -10.79 -6.32
CA ARG A 98 2.84 -11.09 -7.67
C ARG A 98 1.74 -11.04 -8.74
N LEU A 99 0.55 -11.57 -8.44
CA LEU A 99 -0.59 -11.53 -9.35
C LEU A 99 -1.03 -10.09 -9.65
N LEU A 100 -1.17 -9.27 -8.61
CA LEU A 100 -1.52 -7.85 -8.74
C LEU A 100 -0.43 -7.06 -9.45
N GLY A 101 0.84 -7.36 -9.14
CA GLY A 101 2.00 -6.83 -9.83
C GLY A 101 1.90 -7.03 -11.34
N ARG A 102 1.76 -8.28 -11.79
CA ARG A 102 1.61 -8.61 -13.21
C ARG A 102 0.41 -7.91 -13.83
N HIS A 103 -0.72 -7.90 -13.12
CA HIS A 103 -1.96 -7.35 -13.66
C HIS A 103 -1.90 -5.84 -13.88
N TYR A 104 -1.39 -5.08 -12.91
CA TYR A 104 -1.40 -3.63 -12.95
C TYR A 104 -0.15 -3.01 -13.56
N PHE A 105 0.98 -3.71 -13.49
CA PHE A 105 2.29 -3.14 -13.82
C PHE A 105 3.10 -3.99 -14.81
N GLY A 106 2.62 -5.18 -15.16
CA GLY A 106 3.36 -6.10 -16.04
C GLY A 106 4.61 -6.73 -15.40
N SER A 107 4.78 -6.61 -14.07
CA SER A 107 5.95 -7.15 -13.33
C SER A 107 5.52 -7.78 -12.01
N GLU A 108 6.18 -8.86 -11.60
CA GLU A 108 5.97 -9.49 -10.28
C GLU A 108 6.71 -8.76 -9.15
N GLU A 109 7.71 -7.95 -9.50
CA GLU A 109 8.63 -7.29 -8.58
C GLU A 109 8.18 -5.86 -8.28
N ILE A 110 6.95 -5.74 -7.77
CA ILE A 110 6.38 -4.45 -7.38
C ILE A 110 6.38 -4.34 -5.86
N SER A 111 6.81 -3.18 -5.35
CA SER A 111 6.83 -2.95 -3.91
C SER A 111 5.41 -3.00 -3.33
N PRO A 112 5.23 -3.53 -2.11
CA PRO A 112 3.91 -3.59 -1.48
C PRO A 112 3.23 -2.22 -1.37
N ALA A 113 4.00 -1.15 -1.16
CA ALA A 113 3.48 0.22 -1.09
C ALA A 113 2.89 0.69 -2.42
N VAL A 114 3.53 0.36 -3.55
CA VAL A 114 3.03 0.71 -4.89
C VAL A 114 1.76 -0.07 -5.22
N ILE A 115 1.69 -1.35 -4.87
CA ILE A 115 0.45 -2.15 -5.02
C ILE A 115 -0.68 -1.54 -4.19
N SER A 116 -0.46 -1.27 -2.90
CA SER A 116 -1.48 -0.67 -2.03
C SER A 116 -1.95 0.70 -2.53
N ALA A 117 -1.04 1.53 -3.07
CA ALA A 117 -1.39 2.82 -3.64
C ALA A 117 -2.24 2.70 -4.91
N ALA A 118 -1.93 1.75 -5.80
CA ALA A 118 -2.73 1.49 -7.00
C ALA A 118 -4.13 0.97 -6.68
N LEU A 119 -4.30 0.29 -5.54
CA LEU A 119 -5.60 -0.13 -5.01
C LEU A 119 -6.33 0.97 -4.22
N GLY A 120 -5.76 2.17 -4.10
CA GLY A 120 -6.35 3.28 -3.35
C GLY A 120 -6.41 3.06 -1.84
N LEU A 121 -5.57 2.18 -1.30
CA LEU A 121 -5.54 1.88 0.14
C LEU A 121 -4.81 2.99 0.90
N LYS A 122 -5.33 3.35 2.08
CA LYS A 122 -4.69 4.36 2.95
C LYS A 122 -3.30 3.90 3.39
N PRO A 123 -2.30 4.79 3.53
CA PRO A 123 -0.96 4.42 3.97
C PRO A 123 -0.84 4.27 5.50
N ALA A 124 -1.81 4.80 6.25
CA ALA A 124 -1.86 4.78 7.70
C ALA A 124 -3.29 4.63 8.19
N LEU A 125 -3.44 4.10 9.41
CA LEU A 125 -4.72 4.01 10.09
C LEU A 125 -4.97 5.29 10.88
N ASP A 126 -6.10 5.92 10.64
CA ASP A 126 -6.55 7.10 11.36
C ASP A 126 -7.73 6.67 12.25
N LEU A 127 -7.39 6.13 13.42
CA LEU A 127 -8.35 5.74 14.46
C LEU A 127 -8.12 6.59 15.70
N PRO A 128 -9.18 7.08 16.35
CA PRO A 128 -9.01 7.80 17.59
C PRO A 128 -8.60 6.83 18.72
N PRO A 129 -7.92 7.29 19.78
CA PRO A 129 -7.38 6.43 20.84
C PRO A 129 -8.42 5.49 21.48
N GLU A 130 -9.65 5.96 21.65
CA GLU A 130 -10.76 5.19 22.21
C GLU A 130 -11.18 3.99 21.35
N ALA A 131 -10.92 4.03 20.04
CA ALA A 131 -11.15 2.91 19.14
C ALA A 131 -9.90 2.03 18.99
N LEU A 132 -8.70 2.62 19.08
CA LEU A 132 -7.44 1.92 18.90
C LEU A 132 -7.16 0.92 20.03
N GLY A 133 -7.40 1.28 21.29
CA GLY A 133 -7.18 0.39 22.44
C GLY A 133 -7.90 -0.96 22.29
N PRO A 134 -9.24 -0.99 22.20
CA PRO A 134 -10.00 -2.23 22.05
C PRO A 134 -9.64 -3.03 20.78
N ALA A 135 -9.29 -2.35 19.69
CA ALA A 135 -8.87 -3.01 18.45
C ALA A 135 -7.54 -3.76 18.63
N CYS A 136 -6.60 -3.18 19.37
CA CYS A 136 -5.32 -3.80 19.68
C CYS A 136 -5.46 -4.94 20.68
N GLU A 137 -6.27 -4.78 21.72
CA GLU A 137 -6.56 -5.83 22.70
C GLU A 137 -7.13 -7.10 22.06
N THR A 138 -7.97 -6.94 21.03
CA THR A 138 -8.66 -8.05 20.37
C THR A 138 -7.96 -8.54 19.10
N LEU A 139 -6.83 -7.95 18.69
CA LEU A 139 -6.18 -8.25 17.41
C LEU A 139 -5.78 -9.72 17.29
N ALA A 140 -5.14 -10.29 18.32
CA ALA A 140 -4.72 -11.70 18.31
C ALA A 140 -5.92 -12.65 18.14
N GLN A 141 -7.02 -12.40 18.87
CA GLN A 141 -8.25 -13.18 18.75
C GLN A 141 -8.87 -13.05 17.36
N ALA A 142 -8.85 -11.85 16.79
CA ALA A 142 -9.34 -11.60 15.44
C ALA A 142 -8.52 -12.38 14.41
N LEU A 143 -7.19 -12.30 14.43
CA LEU A 143 -6.30 -12.98 13.49
C LEU A 143 -6.34 -14.51 13.58
N ALA A 144 -6.86 -15.07 14.68
CA ALA A 144 -7.12 -16.50 14.82
C ALA A 144 -8.44 -16.96 14.18
N GLN A 145 -9.31 -16.03 13.75
CA GLN A 145 -10.61 -16.39 13.16
C GLN A 145 -10.44 -16.94 11.73
N PRO A 146 -11.32 -17.86 11.29
CA PRO A 146 -11.27 -18.44 9.94
C PRO A 146 -11.29 -17.43 8.78
N ARG A 147 -11.81 -16.22 9.00
CA ARG A 147 -11.81 -15.14 8.00
C ARG A 147 -10.43 -14.54 7.72
N TYR A 148 -9.44 -14.79 8.57
CA TYR A 148 -8.06 -14.35 8.42
C TYR A 148 -7.10 -15.48 8.02
N ASP A 149 -7.60 -16.70 7.82
CA ASP A 149 -6.91 -17.73 7.03
C ASP A 149 -7.02 -17.31 5.56
N LEU A 150 -5.92 -16.80 5.00
CA LEU A 150 -5.95 -16.20 3.66
C LEU A 150 -6.06 -17.27 2.56
N SER A 151 -5.63 -18.50 2.84
CA SER A 151 -5.79 -19.62 1.91
C SER A 151 -7.27 -19.98 1.77
N ARG A 152 -7.96 -20.11 2.91
CA ARG A 152 -9.41 -20.37 2.93
C ARG A 152 -10.20 -19.19 2.37
N PHE A 153 -9.84 -17.97 2.75
CA PHE A 153 -10.45 -16.74 2.23
C PHE A 153 -10.38 -16.69 0.70
N HIS A 154 -9.21 -16.96 0.13
CA HIS A 154 -8.99 -16.98 -1.31
C HIS A 154 -9.92 -17.99 -2.00
N ALA A 155 -9.89 -19.24 -1.56
CA ALA A 155 -10.68 -20.32 -2.17
C ALA A 155 -12.18 -20.01 -2.15
N MET A 156 -12.71 -19.59 -0.99
CA MET A 156 -14.14 -19.29 -0.84
C MET A 156 -14.56 -18.08 -1.68
N THR A 157 -13.74 -17.03 -1.70
CA THR A 157 -14.06 -15.79 -2.43
C THR A 157 -14.05 -16.02 -3.93
N LEU A 158 -13.05 -16.73 -4.44
CA LEU A 158 -12.97 -17.10 -5.84
C LEU A 158 -14.20 -17.89 -6.29
N GLU A 159 -14.60 -18.90 -5.52
CA GLU A 159 -15.78 -19.72 -5.81
C GLU A 159 -17.08 -18.87 -5.84
N LEU A 160 -17.24 -17.94 -4.89
CA LEU A 160 -18.39 -17.03 -4.86
C LEU A 160 -18.45 -16.13 -6.09
N LEU A 161 -17.33 -15.52 -6.46
CA LEU A 161 -17.24 -14.64 -7.64
C LEU A 161 -17.49 -15.41 -8.94
N GLN A 162 -16.94 -16.61 -9.07
CA GLN A 162 -17.17 -17.47 -10.24
C GLN A 162 -18.63 -17.93 -10.35
N ARG A 163 -19.31 -18.19 -9.23
CA ARG A 163 -20.74 -18.53 -9.23
C ARG A 163 -21.61 -17.34 -9.63
N GLY A 164 -21.36 -16.15 -9.06
CA GLY A 164 -22.10 -14.93 -9.40
C GLY A 164 -21.95 -14.51 -10.87
N GLY A 165 -20.78 -14.75 -11.47
CA GLY A 165 -20.57 -14.51 -12.91
C GLY A 165 -21.38 -15.47 -13.81
N LYS A 166 -21.58 -16.72 -13.37
CA LYS A 166 -22.35 -17.73 -14.11
C LYS A 166 -23.86 -17.46 -14.08
N THR A 167 -24.40 -17.05 -12.94
CA THR A 167 -25.85 -16.75 -12.81
C THR A 167 -26.26 -15.57 -13.69
N ASN A 168 -25.45 -14.51 -13.73
CA ASN A 168 -25.74 -13.34 -14.56
C ASN A 168 -25.63 -13.62 -16.07
N SER A 169 -24.82 -14.60 -16.49
CA SER A 169 -24.67 -14.96 -17.91
C SER A 169 -25.85 -15.77 -18.47
N LEU A 170 -26.61 -16.47 -17.61
CA LEU A 170 -27.76 -17.29 -18.03
C LEU A 170 -29.08 -16.49 -18.14
N GLU A 171 -29.18 -15.33 -17.49
CA GLU A 171 -30.35 -14.45 -17.60
C GLU A 171 -30.30 -13.51 -18.81
N VAL A 172 -29.11 -13.25 -19.37
CA VAL A 172 -28.93 -12.40 -20.57
C VAL A 172 -29.23 -13.16 -21.88
N LEU A 173 -29.38 -14.48 -21.83
CA LEU A 173 -29.64 -15.34 -22.99
C LEU A 173 -31.11 -15.82 -23.09
N LYS A 174 -32.05 -15.16 -22.42
CA LYS A 174 -33.50 -15.41 -22.53
C LYS A 174 -34.22 -14.16 -23.01
#